data_AF-A0A4Q1FKB0-F1
#
_entry.id   AF-A0A4Q1FKB0-F1
#
_cell.length_a   1.000
_cell.length_b   1.000
_cell.length_c   1.000
_cell.angle_alpha   90.00
_cell.angle_beta   90.00
_cell.angle_gamma   90.00
#
_symmetry.space_group_name_H-M   'P 1'
#
loop_
_entity.id
_entity.type
_entity.pdbx_description
1 polymer ?
#
loop_
_entity_poly.entity_id
_entity_poly.type
_entity_poly.pdbx_seq_one_letter_code
_entity_poly.pdbx_strand_id
1 'polypeptide(L)'
;MNFDNYKIIPNYKTNKTDLFLASEEEILACEKTLNIAFDEDYKEYVLVYGSGILGGTYVRIFLPETIILTLEEWRNRITEYWFWDEGKEVLTKDQVLSSVRIGDTFDGDEIILYKGEYFVLPRYSEMIYKAGNTLEETITWLCSSGILTEAFSEREFEPFDPSDLENN
;
A
#
# COMPACT_ATOMS: atom_id res chain seq x y z
N MET A 1 -12.29 0.32 -9.39
CA MET A 1 -11.69 1.61 -8.99
C MET A 1 -12.08 2.75 -9.96
N ASN A 2 -12.30 3.99 -9.49
CA ASN A 2 -12.57 5.12 -10.40
C ASN A 2 -11.28 5.78 -10.94
N PHE A 3 -10.82 5.28 -12.08
CA PHE A 3 -9.56 5.69 -12.73
C PHE A 3 -9.56 7.08 -13.37
N ASP A 4 -10.74 7.64 -13.66
CA ASP A 4 -10.86 9.01 -14.19
C ASP A 4 -10.31 10.06 -13.20
N ASN A 5 -10.15 9.67 -11.94
CA ASN A 5 -9.64 10.52 -10.89
C ASN A 5 -8.12 10.67 -10.92
N TYR A 6 -7.36 9.74 -11.51
CA TYR A 6 -5.90 9.78 -11.41
C TYR A 6 -5.20 10.21 -12.69
N LYS A 7 -4.54 11.36 -12.59
CA LYS A 7 -3.74 11.94 -13.67
C LYS A 7 -2.31 11.46 -13.56
N ILE A 8 -1.84 10.72 -14.58
CA ILE A 8 -0.43 10.34 -14.67
C ILE A 8 0.41 11.60 -14.94
N ILE A 9 1.43 11.82 -14.12
CA ILE A 9 2.40 12.90 -14.27
C ILE A 9 3.81 12.33 -14.49
N PRO A 10 4.74 13.08 -15.12
CA PRO A 10 6.10 12.60 -15.31
C PRO A 10 6.83 12.45 -13.98
N ASN A 11 7.63 11.39 -13.86
CA ASN A 11 8.54 11.19 -12.74
C ASN A 11 9.52 12.36 -12.59
N TYR A 12 9.73 12.86 -11.38
CA TYR A 12 10.52 14.06 -11.14
C TYR A 12 12.02 13.88 -11.47
N LYS A 13 12.53 12.64 -11.41
CA LYS A 13 13.94 12.32 -11.73
C LYS A 13 14.13 12.10 -13.23
N THR A 14 13.24 11.35 -13.87
CA THR A 14 13.43 10.87 -15.26
C THR A 14 12.70 11.73 -16.30
N ASN A 15 11.73 12.54 -15.89
CA ASN A 15 10.78 13.25 -16.75
C ASN A 15 9.99 12.34 -17.71
N LYS A 16 9.77 11.09 -17.31
CA LYS A 16 9.02 10.09 -18.09
C LYS A 16 7.75 9.65 -17.37
N THR A 17 6.81 9.10 -18.14
CA THR A 17 5.55 8.53 -17.65
C THR A 17 5.49 7.02 -17.93
N ASP A 18 6.64 6.36 -18.01
CA ASP A 18 6.73 4.90 -18.24
C ASP A 18 6.11 4.19 -17.02
N LEU A 19 5.12 3.32 -17.27
CA LEU A 19 4.44 2.56 -16.22
C LEU A 19 5.11 1.21 -16.03
N PHE A 20 5.21 0.77 -14.78
CA PHE A 20 5.78 -0.51 -14.39
C PHE A 20 4.67 -1.38 -13.81
N LEU A 21 4.01 -2.13 -14.69
CA LEU A 21 2.78 -2.87 -14.40
C LEU A 21 3.07 -4.29 -13.93
N ALA A 22 2.16 -4.84 -13.13
CA ALA A 22 2.14 -6.27 -12.88
C ALA A 22 1.40 -7.02 -14.01
N SER A 23 1.55 -8.34 -14.06
CA SER A 23 0.73 -9.24 -14.86
C SER A 23 -0.32 -9.97 -14.02
N GLU A 24 -1.36 -10.50 -14.68
CA GLU A 24 -2.34 -11.37 -14.02
C GLU A 24 -1.68 -12.61 -13.41
N GLU A 25 -0.64 -13.16 -14.06
CA GLU A 25 0.09 -14.30 -13.51
C GLU A 25 0.85 -13.96 -12.23
N GLU A 26 1.44 -12.75 -12.14
CA GLU A 26 2.13 -12.28 -10.94
C GLU A 26 1.18 -12.08 -9.76
N ILE A 27 -0.01 -11.52 -10.02
CA ILE A 27 -1.08 -11.38 -9.02
C ILE A 27 -1.48 -12.76 -8.51
N LEU A 28 -1.84 -13.69 -9.41
CA LEU A 28 -2.26 -15.04 -9.05
C LEU A 28 -1.17 -15.82 -8.30
N ALA A 29 0.09 -15.66 -8.71
CA ALA A 29 1.23 -16.27 -8.03
C ALA A 29 1.38 -15.74 -6.60
N CYS A 30 1.22 -14.42 -6.40
CA CYS A 30 1.28 -13.79 -5.08
C CYS A 30 0.11 -14.24 -4.19
N GLU A 31 -1.12 -14.21 -4.67
CA GLU A 31 -2.31 -14.71 -3.97
C GLU A 31 -2.13 -16.16 -3.50
N LYS A 32 -1.64 -17.02 -4.39
CA LYS A 32 -1.37 -18.43 -4.08
C LYS A 32 -0.24 -18.61 -3.07
N THR A 33 0.84 -17.84 -3.19
CA THR A 33 2.02 -17.94 -2.32
C THR A 33 1.70 -17.47 -0.90
N LEU A 34 0.93 -16.39 -0.78
CA LEU A 34 0.57 -15.79 0.50
C LEU A 34 -0.74 -16.34 1.07
N ASN A 35 -1.48 -17.14 0.30
CA ASN A 35 -2.80 -17.66 0.63
C ASN A 35 -3.79 -16.53 1.02
N ILE A 36 -3.83 -15.51 0.17
CA ILE A 36 -4.73 -14.34 0.27
C ILE A 36 -5.53 -14.19 -1.02
N ALA A 37 -6.51 -13.29 -1.00
CA ALA A 37 -7.15 -12.79 -2.20
C ALA A 37 -7.08 -11.25 -2.16
N PHE A 38 -6.64 -10.64 -3.25
CA PHE A 38 -6.74 -9.21 -3.43
C PHE A 38 -8.16 -8.85 -3.88
N ASP A 39 -8.61 -7.66 -3.50
CA ASP A 39 -9.84 -7.11 -4.07
C ASP A 39 -9.59 -6.66 -5.52
N GLU A 40 -10.68 -6.42 -6.25
CA GLU A 40 -10.61 -6.04 -7.66
C GLU A 40 -9.93 -4.68 -7.86
N ASP A 41 -10.07 -3.72 -6.92
CA ASP A 41 -9.41 -2.41 -7.07
C ASP A 41 -7.89 -2.55 -7.02
N TYR A 42 -7.34 -3.42 -6.17
CA TYR A 42 -5.89 -3.69 -6.16
C TYR A 42 -5.43 -4.30 -7.49
N LYS A 43 -6.14 -5.31 -8.00
CA LYS A 43 -5.79 -5.98 -9.25
C LYS A 43 -5.80 -4.98 -10.40
N GLU A 44 -6.86 -4.20 -10.53
CA GLU A 44 -6.97 -3.16 -11.54
C GLU A 44 -5.85 -2.12 -11.38
N TYR A 45 -5.55 -1.69 -10.15
CA TYR A 45 -4.49 -0.71 -9.88
C TYR A 45 -3.12 -1.16 -10.40
N VAL A 46 -2.70 -2.38 -10.06
CA VAL A 46 -1.37 -2.88 -10.46
C VAL A 46 -1.28 -3.22 -11.95
N LEU A 47 -2.41 -3.50 -12.60
CA LEU A 47 -2.50 -3.74 -14.04
C LEU A 47 -2.54 -2.44 -14.86
N VAL A 48 -3.08 -1.35 -14.31
CA VAL A 48 -3.30 -0.08 -15.04
C VAL A 48 -2.26 0.99 -14.71
N TYR A 49 -1.85 1.11 -13.44
CA TYR A 49 -0.86 2.09 -12.99
C TYR A 49 0.46 1.45 -12.57
N GLY A 50 0.39 0.35 -11.84
CA GLY A 50 1.56 -0.36 -11.37
C GLY A 50 2.35 0.41 -10.30
N SER A 51 3.68 0.39 -10.39
CA SER A 51 4.58 1.01 -9.41
C SER A 51 4.61 2.54 -9.56
N GLY A 52 4.24 3.24 -8.48
CA GLY A 52 4.27 4.70 -8.43
C GLY A 52 3.79 5.28 -7.10
N ILE A 53 3.84 6.60 -7.00
CA ILE A 53 3.33 7.37 -5.87
C ILE A 53 2.01 8.04 -6.28
N LEU A 54 0.98 7.87 -5.45
CA LEU A 54 -0.36 8.38 -5.63
C LEU A 54 -0.64 9.57 -4.70
N GLY A 55 -1.46 10.51 -5.16
CA GLY A 55 -1.90 11.64 -4.35
C GLY A 55 -0.87 12.76 -4.28
N GLY A 56 -0.07 12.95 -5.33
CA GLY A 56 0.88 14.06 -5.43
C GLY A 56 2.14 13.93 -4.57
N THR A 57 2.36 12.76 -3.94
CA THR A 57 3.59 12.23 -3.27
C THR A 57 3.27 11.40 -2.00
N TYR A 58 2.01 11.03 -1.75
CA TYR A 58 1.63 10.47 -0.44
C TYR A 58 1.63 8.95 -0.33
N VAL A 59 0.95 8.22 -1.24
CA VAL A 59 0.67 6.78 -1.07
C VAL A 59 1.43 5.93 -2.08
N ARG A 60 2.06 4.85 -1.65
CA ARG A 60 2.68 3.84 -2.52
C ARG A 60 2.00 2.50 -2.32
N ILE A 61 1.53 1.90 -3.40
CA ILE A 61 1.00 0.54 -3.40
C ILE A 61 2.05 -0.38 -4.02
N PHE A 62 2.33 -1.49 -3.36
CA PHE A 62 3.37 -2.42 -3.76
C PHE A 62 2.87 -3.38 -4.83
N LEU A 63 3.71 -3.62 -5.83
CA LEU A 63 3.49 -4.69 -6.80
C LEU A 63 3.57 -6.06 -6.12
N PRO A 64 2.94 -7.10 -6.70
CA PRO A 64 2.95 -8.45 -6.15
C PRO A 64 4.37 -8.97 -5.84
N GLU A 65 5.34 -8.71 -6.72
CA GLU A 65 6.74 -9.09 -6.51
C GLU A 65 7.37 -8.38 -5.31
N THR A 66 7.19 -7.06 -5.19
CA THR A 66 7.68 -6.25 -4.06
C THR A 66 7.11 -6.73 -2.73
N ILE A 67 5.82 -7.11 -2.71
CA ILE A 67 5.18 -7.68 -1.52
C ILE A 67 5.91 -8.96 -1.11
N ILE A 68 6.13 -9.90 -2.04
CA ILE A 68 6.79 -11.18 -1.77
C ILE A 68 8.22 -10.98 -1.25
N LEU A 69 9.01 -10.13 -1.93
CA LEU A 69 10.42 -9.92 -1.61
C LEU A 69 10.63 -9.27 -0.23
N THR A 70 9.73 -8.38 0.18
CA THR A 70 9.90 -7.60 1.43
C THR A 70 9.14 -8.15 2.64
N LEU A 71 8.29 -9.17 2.46
CA LEU A 71 7.38 -9.65 3.51
C LEU A 71 8.12 -10.23 4.72
N GLU A 72 9.16 -11.03 4.51
CA GLU A 72 9.89 -11.67 5.60
C GLU A 72 10.64 -10.64 6.45
N GLU A 73 11.37 -9.72 5.81
CA GLU A 73 12.04 -8.62 6.49
C GLU A 73 11.05 -7.76 7.27
N TRP A 74 9.92 -7.43 6.65
CA TRP A 74 8.84 -6.69 7.31
C TRP A 74 8.33 -7.42 8.56
N ARG A 75 8.02 -8.72 8.47
CA ARG A 75 7.57 -9.53 9.63
C ARG A 75 8.61 -9.62 10.73
N ASN A 76 9.90 -9.75 10.37
CA ASN A 76 10.99 -9.77 11.33
C ASN A 76 11.06 -8.45 12.10
N ARG A 77 10.96 -7.31 11.39
CA ARG A 77 10.92 -5.99 12.01
C ARG A 77 9.71 -5.82 12.94
N ILE A 78 8.51 -6.24 12.55
CA ILE A 78 7.32 -6.16 13.42
C ILE A 78 7.44 -7.09 14.64
N THR A 79 8.10 -8.24 14.48
CA THR A 79 8.35 -9.18 15.58
C THR A 79 9.27 -8.56 16.62
N GLU A 80 10.38 -7.96 16.17
CA GLU A 80 11.41 -7.34 17.01
C GLU A 80 10.96 -6.00 17.61
N TYR A 81 10.27 -5.17 16.82
CA TYR A 81 9.89 -3.80 17.15
C TYR A 81 8.38 -3.59 16.99
N TRP A 82 7.61 -4.12 17.94
CA TRP A 82 6.17 -3.88 17.99
C TRP A 82 5.85 -2.51 18.59
N PHE A 83 4.97 -1.76 17.93
CA PHE A 83 4.64 -0.37 18.30
C PHE A 83 3.15 -0.14 18.59
N TRP A 84 2.22 -0.87 17.97
CA TRP A 84 0.79 -0.52 17.97
C TRP A 84 -0.03 -1.17 19.10
N ASP A 85 0.41 -1.00 20.36
CA ASP A 85 -0.26 -1.62 21.51
C ASP A 85 -1.65 -1.05 21.81
N GLU A 86 -1.87 0.26 21.57
CA GLU A 86 -3.18 0.89 21.74
C GLU A 86 -4.21 0.42 20.70
N GLY A 87 -3.76 -0.01 19.53
CA GLY A 87 -4.60 -0.54 18.45
C GLY A 87 -5.06 -1.99 18.59
N LYS A 88 -4.72 -2.68 19.69
CA LYS A 88 -4.97 -4.13 19.87
C LYS A 88 -6.43 -4.56 19.79
N GLU A 89 -7.37 -3.65 20.08
CA GLU A 89 -8.82 -3.91 19.98
C GLU A 89 -9.28 -3.95 18.51
N VAL A 90 -8.49 -3.40 17.59
CA VAL A 90 -8.71 -3.47 16.14
C VAL A 90 -7.99 -4.68 15.56
N LEU A 91 -6.67 -4.78 15.78
CA LEU A 91 -5.88 -5.95 15.43
C LEU A 91 -4.82 -6.22 16.49
N THR A 92 -4.71 -7.48 16.90
CA THR A 92 -3.60 -7.94 17.75
C THR A 92 -2.30 -8.05 16.95
N LYS A 93 -1.15 -8.06 17.64
CA LYS A 93 0.16 -8.30 17.03
C LYS A 93 0.19 -9.55 16.15
N ASP A 94 -0.39 -10.65 16.62
CA ASP A 94 -0.43 -11.91 15.87
C ASP A 94 -1.24 -11.78 14.59
N GLN A 95 -2.31 -10.99 14.60
CA GLN A 95 -3.11 -10.72 13.40
C GLN A 95 -2.33 -9.83 12.41
N VAL A 96 -1.59 -8.83 12.90
CA VAL A 96 -0.70 -8.02 12.05
C VAL A 96 0.41 -8.89 11.46
N LEU A 97 1.07 -9.75 12.23
CA LEU A 97 2.09 -10.68 11.71
C LEU A 97 1.51 -11.67 10.67
N SER A 98 0.23 -12.01 10.81
CA SER A 98 -0.51 -12.84 9.84
C SER A 98 -1.03 -12.07 8.62
N SER A 99 -0.90 -10.75 8.61
CA SER A 99 -1.30 -9.91 7.48
C SER A 99 -0.20 -9.80 6.43
N VAL A 100 -0.50 -9.07 5.35
CA VAL A 100 0.43 -8.76 4.28
C VAL A 100 0.52 -7.25 4.13
N ARG A 101 1.73 -6.69 4.16
CA ARG A 101 1.95 -5.27 3.85
C ARG A 101 1.84 -5.07 2.34
N ILE A 102 0.87 -4.27 1.93
CA ILE A 102 0.53 -4.03 0.51
C ILE A 102 0.91 -2.63 0.03
N GLY A 103 1.39 -1.78 0.93
CA GLY A 103 1.82 -0.43 0.60
C GLY A 103 2.25 0.34 1.82
N ASP A 104 2.59 1.60 1.61
CA ASP A 104 2.88 2.55 2.67
C ASP A 104 2.62 3.99 2.22
N THR A 105 2.74 4.92 3.16
CA THR A 105 2.81 6.35 2.87
C THR A 105 4.27 6.80 2.82
N PHE A 106 4.54 7.93 2.18
CA PHE A 106 5.87 8.53 2.13
C PHE A 106 6.43 8.82 3.53
N ASP A 107 5.57 9.16 4.49
CA ASP A 107 5.98 9.41 5.88
C ASP A 107 6.23 8.12 6.68
N GLY A 108 5.85 6.96 6.13
CA GLY A 108 6.14 5.63 6.67
C GLY A 108 4.98 4.97 7.42
N ASP A 109 3.74 5.42 7.22
CA ASP A 109 2.56 4.67 7.65
C ASP A 109 2.40 3.44 6.77
N GLU A 110 2.08 2.29 7.34
CA GLU A 110 2.03 1.03 6.60
C GLU A 110 0.59 0.63 6.31
N ILE A 111 0.34 0.14 5.10
CA ILE A 111 -0.97 -0.35 4.66
C ILE A 111 -0.89 -1.87 4.64
N ILE A 112 -1.77 -2.53 5.37
CA ILE A 112 -1.82 -4.00 5.47
C ILE A 112 -3.18 -4.54 5.03
N LEU A 113 -3.15 -5.75 4.47
CA LEU A 113 -4.32 -6.54 4.12
C LEU A 113 -4.44 -7.72 5.08
N TYR A 114 -5.56 -7.83 5.77
CA TYR A 114 -5.88 -8.94 6.66
C TYR A 114 -7.30 -9.42 6.40
N LYS A 115 -7.45 -10.70 5.98
CA LYS A 115 -8.75 -11.34 5.71
C LYS A 115 -9.68 -10.56 4.75
N GLY A 116 -9.09 -9.90 3.75
CA GLY A 116 -9.85 -9.11 2.76
C GLY A 116 -10.23 -7.71 3.22
N GLU A 117 -9.69 -7.25 4.35
CA GLU A 117 -9.91 -5.90 4.87
C GLU A 117 -8.58 -5.16 4.98
N TYR A 118 -8.62 -3.85 4.72
CA TYR A 118 -7.46 -2.98 4.73
C TYR A 118 -7.35 -2.21 6.04
N PHE A 119 -6.14 -2.17 6.57
CA PHE A 119 -5.80 -1.45 7.79
C PHE A 119 -4.57 -0.59 7.57
N VAL A 120 -4.45 0.47 8.37
CA VAL A 120 -3.29 1.35 8.39
C VAL A 120 -2.64 1.28 9.75
N LEU A 121 -1.32 1.12 9.74
CA LEU A 121 -0.42 1.13 10.88
C LEU A 121 0.38 2.44 10.83
N PRO A 122 -0.03 3.48 11.57
CA PRO A 122 0.60 4.79 11.52
C PRO A 122 2.01 4.77 12.11
N ARG A 123 2.91 5.58 11.57
CA ARG A 123 4.27 5.70 12.13
C ARG A 123 4.32 6.43 13.46
N TYR A 124 3.46 7.43 13.65
CA TYR A 124 3.50 8.34 14.80
C TYR A 124 2.36 8.11 15.81
N SER A 125 1.62 7.01 15.69
CA SER A 125 0.53 6.66 16.60
C SER A 125 0.50 5.16 16.83
N GLU A 126 0.26 4.75 18.08
CA GLU A 126 0.12 3.34 18.45
C GLU A 126 -1.27 2.76 18.12
N MET A 127 -2.18 3.59 17.60
CA MET A 127 -3.50 3.15 17.16
C MET A 127 -3.44 2.44 15.80
N ILE A 128 -4.33 1.48 15.57
CA ILE A 128 -4.55 0.84 14.27
C ILE A 128 -5.88 1.30 13.72
N TYR A 129 -5.93 1.65 12.43
CA TYR A 129 -7.16 2.11 11.78
C TYR A 129 -7.62 1.10 10.73
N LYS A 130 -8.91 0.78 10.76
CA LYS A 130 -9.56 0.10 9.63
C LYS A 130 -9.86 1.14 8.55
N ALA A 131 -9.24 1.00 7.39
CA ALA A 131 -9.31 1.99 6.32
C ALA A 131 -10.41 1.69 5.30
N GLY A 132 -10.68 0.41 5.00
CA GLY A 132 -11.70 0.01 4.04
C GLY A 132 -11.70 -1.48 3.74
N ASN A 133 -12.58 -1.89 2.83
CA ASN A 133 -12.65 -3.25 2.29
C ASN A 133 -12.12 -3.33 0.85
N THR A 134 -11.86 -2.19 0.21
CA THR A 134 -11.25 -2.11 -1.12
C THR A 134 -10.05 -1.17 -1.12
N LEU A 135 -9.21 -1.28 -2.15
CA LEU A 135 -8.08 -0.37 -2.29
C LEU A 135 -8.54 1.09 -2.48
N GLU A 136 -9.62 1.33 -3.24
CA GLU A 136 -10.15 2.68 -3.46
C GLU A 136 -10.66 3.33 -2.16
N GLU A 137 -11.38 2.57 -1.32
CA GLU A 137 -11.82 3.04 -0.01
C GLU A 137 -10.61 3.41 0.87
N THR A 138 -9.57 2.58 0.85
CA THR A 138 -8.34 2.76 1.62
C THR A 138 -7.58 4.01 1.19
N ILE A 139 -7.38 4.20 -0.11
CA ILE A 139 -6.75 5.42 -0.67
C ILE A 139 -7.58 6.65 -0.33
N THR A 140 -8.91 6.56 -0.45
CA THR A 140 -9.80 7.66 -0.09
C THR A 140 -9.70 8.02 1.39
N TRP A 141 -9.64 7.02 2.27
CA TRP A 141 -9.43 7.22 3.70
C TRP A 141 -8.10 7.91 4.00
N LEU A 142 -7.00 7.45 3.36
CA LEU A 142 -5.68 8.04 3.50
C LEU A 142 -5.65 9.52 3.08
N CYS A 143 -6.27 9.86 1.94
CA CYS A 143 -6.24 11.21 1.41
C CYS A 143 -7.26 12.17 2.03
N SER A 144 -8.35 11.67 2.62
CA SER A 144 -9.52 12.51 2.96
C SER A 144 -10.05 12.38 4.39
N SER A 145 -9.54 11.43 5.19
CA SER A 145 -9.98 11.30 6.59
C SER A 145 -9.56 12.46 7.49
N GLY A 146 -8.44 13.12 7.18
CA GLY A 146 -7.85 14.15 8.04
C GLY A 146 -7.21 13.58 9.33
N ILE A 147 -7.04 12.25 9.44
CA ILE A 147 -6.56 11.58 10.66
C ILE A 147 -5.02 11.55 10.70
N LEU A 148 -4.38 11.13 9.60
CA LEU A 148 -2.92 10.98 9.53
C LEU A 148 -2.23 12.24 9.01
N THR A 149 -2.88 12.93 8.08
CA THR A 149 -2.40 14.18 7.48
C THR A 149 -3.60 15.07 7.14
N GLU A 150 -3.35 16.34 6.82
CA GLU A 150 -4.38 17.26 6.34
C GLU A 150 -5.04 16.70 5.08
N ALA A 151 -6.38 16.75 5.00
CA ALA A 151 -7.10 16.21 3.86
C ALA A 151 -6.74 16.97 2.57
N PHE A 152 -6.50 16.23 1.49
CA PHE A 152 -6.06 16.79 0.23
C PHE A 152 -6.77 16.15 -0.97
N SER A 153 -6.90 16.90 -2.05
CA SER A 153 -7.73 16.55 -3.21
C SER A 153 -6.92 16.09 -4.42
N GLU A 154 -5.60 16.23 -4.34
CA GLU A 154 -4.65 15.82 -5.34
C GLU A 154 -4.74 14.32 -5.56
N ARG A 155 -4.83 13.93 -6.83
CA ARG A 155 -4.92 12.55 -7.29
C ARG A 155 -3.96 12.32 -8.46
N GLU A 156 -2.79 12.95 -8.40
CA GLU A 156 -1.75 12.69 -9.39
C GLU A 156 -1.04 11.37 -9.10
N PHE A 157 -0.68 10.64 -10.15
CA PHE A 157 0.11 9.41 -10.08
C PHE A 157 1.45 9.63 -10.75
N GLU A 158 2.52 9.46 -9.99
CA GLU A 158 3.90 9.58 -10.45
C GLU A 158 4.54 8.18 -10.50
N PRO A 159 4.81 7.61 -11.69
CA PRO A 159 5.41 6.29 -11.77
C PRO A 159 6.87 6.31 -11.32
N PHE A 160 7.34 5.19 -10.76
CA PHE A 160 8.77 5.00 -10.49
C PHE A 160 9.18 3.54 -10.76
N ASP A 161 10.45 3.36 -11.10
CA ASP A 161 11.02 2.04 -11.32
C ASP A 161 11.10 1.31 -9.96
N PRO A 162 10.44 0.14 -9.79
CA PRO A 162 10.45 -0.56 -8.51
C PRO A 162 11.85 -0.94 -8.02
N SER A 163 12.86 -1.03 -8.90
CA SER A 163 14.26 -1.24 -8.50
C SER A 163 14.87 -0.05 -7.74
N ASP A 164 14.26 1.14 -7.79
CA ASP A 164 14.65 2.29 -6.96
C ASP A 164 14.30 2.07 -5.46
N LEU A 165 13.41 1.13 -5.14
CA LEU A 165 13.08 0.78 -3.74
C LEU A 165 14.17 -0.07 -3.07
N GLU A 166 14.93 -0.87 -3.84
CA GLU A 166 15.99 -1.73 -3.30
C GLU A 166 17.26 -0.96 -2.88
N ASN A 167 17.37 0.33 -3.26
CA ASN A 167 18.55 1.15 -3.06
C ASN A 167 18.44 2.19 -1.93
N ASN A 168 17.39 2.11 -1.10
CA ASN A 168 17.22 2.96 0.10
C ASN A 168 17.07 2.12 1.37
#